data_AF-A0A974U212-F1
#
_entry.id   AF-A0A974U212-F1
#
_cell.length_a   1.000
_cell.length_b   1.000
_cell.length_c   1.000
_cell.angle_alpha   90.00
_cell.angle_beta   90.00
_cell.angle_gamma   90.00
#
_symmetry.space_group_name_H-M   'P 1'
#
loop_
_entity.id
_entity.type
_entity.pdbx_description
1 polymer ?
#
loop_
_entity_poly.entity_id
_entity_poly.type
_entity_poly.pdbx_seq_one_letter_code
_entity_poly.pdbx_strand_id
1 'polypeptide(L)'
;MKKFISHFIKLLLLSVLLLIALDFVYTKMYSSSIYNRSKVSWVNNISNEMPLDYAVFGSSRAAFHINPKQILQTTNQLGVNLAYPAATNLEIKLMVQHFLKTHPVKRIFIQVDKLYNTETIDPIAITPWMPYIRTDYVYNEIKKQDALAFFKKYLPFYRYMLYDSKLGFRELSMGFVKNNKMEENLGFLGINGTMKKEDTFRIKALVNKKNIHLLEILEICKKNEISCYFFTAPYYQTDFNTEVLKENLPNYIDFSKSINNISMFNDYQHLNLQGAKAFTDLFQGAYFENKN
;
A
#
# COMPACT_ATOMS: atom_id res chain seq x y z
N MET A 1 1.84 50.84 20.92
CA MET A 1 0.86 49.72 20.95
C MET A 1 0.10 49.54 19.64
N LYS A 2 -0.65 50.53 19.13
CA LYS A 2 -1.42 50.40 17.86
C LYS A 2 -0.58 49.96 16.66
N LYS A 3 0.61 50.56 16.47
CA LYS A 3 1.55 50.16 15.41
C LYS A 3 2.01 48.70 15.58
N PHE A 4 2.41 48.29 16.78
CA PHE A 4 2.81 46.91 17.07
C PHE A 4 1.70 45.90 16.74
N ILE A 5 0.49 46.13 17.24
CA ILE A 5 -0.68 45.26 16.96
C ILE A 5 -0.95 45.20 15.45
N SER A 6 -0.87 46.32 14.73
CA SER A 6 -1.04 46.33 13.28
C SER A 6 0.01 45.50 12.55
N HIS A 7 1.29 45.59 12.93
CA HIS A 7 2.36 44.78 12.33
C HIS A 7 2.18 43.30 12.65
N PHE A 8 1.81 42.97 13.90
CA PHE A 8 1.52 41.59 14.31
C PHE A 8 0.39 40.97 13.50
N ILE A 9 -0.73 41.67 13.33
CA ILE A 9 -1.87 41.20 12.52
C ILE A 9 -1.45 41.01 11.06
N LYS A 10 -0.69 41.96 10.48
CA LYS A 10 -0.18 41.84 9.10
C LYS A 10 0.71 40.60 8.94
N LEU A 11 1.62 40.37 9.90
CA LEU A 11 2.50 39.21 9.88
C LEU A 11 1.70 37.91 10.01
N LEU A 12 0.73 37.85 10.93
CA LEU A 12 -0.13 36.69 11.11
C LEU A 12 -0.93 36.38 9.83
N LEU A 13 -1.54 37.40 9.20
CA LEU A 13 -2.25 37.25 7.94
C LEU A 13 -1.31 36.74 6.83
N LEU A 14 -0.10 37.31 6.73
CA LEU A 14 0.90 36.87 5.76
C LEU A 14 1.30 35.41 6.00
N SER A 15 1.51 34.99 7.26
CA SER A 15 1.81 33.60 7.61
C SER A 15 0.67 32.66 7.23
N VAL A 16 -0.58 33.03 7.50
CA VAL A 16 -1.75 32.22 7.11
C VAL A 16 -1.85 32.09 5.58
N LEU A 17 -1.66 33.18 4.84
CA LEU A 17 -1.63 33.15 3.37
C LEU A 17 -0.51 32.27 2.84
N LEU A 18 0.67 32.31 3.46
CA LEU A 18 1.79 31.45 3.10
C LEU A 18 1.45 29.97 3.34
N LEU A 19 0.83 29.61 4.46
CA LEU A 19 0.40 28.24 4.72
C LEU A 19 -0.64 27.75 3.70
N ILE A 20 -1.58 28.61 3.29
CA ILE A 20 -2.54 28.28 2.23
C ILE A 20 -1.82 28.03 0.90
N ALA A 21 -0.88 28.91 0.54
CA ALA A 21 -0.10 28.75 -0.69
C ALA A 21 0.75 27.47 -0.66
N LEU A 22 1.44 27.19 0.44
CA LEU A 22 2.23 25.97 0.62
C LEU A 22 1.36 24.71 0.57
N ASP A 23 0.18 24.72 1.21
CA ASP A 23 -0.77 23.61 1.16
C ASP A 23 -1.17 23.29 -0.28
N PHE A 24 -1.51 24.32 -1.06
CA PHE A 24 -1.86 24.16 -2.47
C PHE A 24 -0.69 23.60 -3.28
N VAL A 25 0.51 24.19 -3.14
CA VAL A 25 1.72 23.78 -3.87
C VAL A 25 2.08 22.32 -3.55
N TYR A 26 2.17 21.95 -2.27
CA TYR A 26 2.53 20.59 -1.86
C TYR A 26 1.48 19.58 -2.35
N THR A 27 0.18 19.89 -2.19
CA THR A 27 -0.89 19.01 -2.65
C THR A 27 -0.83 18.80 -4.16
N LYS A 28 -0.65 19.88 -4.92
CA LYS A 28 -0.53 19.77 -6.38
C LYS A 28 0.67 18.94 -6.78
N MET A 29 1.84 19.21 -6.19
CA MET A 29 3.06 18.48 -6.50
C MET A 29 2.98 16.98 -6.16
N TYR A 30 2.34 16.59 -5.05
CA TYR A 30 2.10 15.17 -4.76
C TYR A 30 1.06 14.53 -5.69
N SER A 31 0.08 15.30 -6.16
CA SER A 31 -0.94 14.80 -7.10
C SER A 31 -0.45 14.70 -8.55
N SER A 32 0.62 15.42 -8.92
CA SER A 32 1.12 15.52 -10.30
C SER A 32 2.65 15.46 -10.37
N SER A 33 3.28 14.66 -9.50
CA SER A 33 4.74 14.49 -9.51
C SER A 33 5.18 13.76 -10.76
N ILE A 34 6.30 14.19 -11.36
CA ILE A 34 6.93 13.51 -12.49
C ILE A 34 7.38 12.10 -12.07
N TYR A 35 8.02 12.00 -10.90
CA TYR A 35 8.43 10.74 -10.30
C TYR A 35 7.64 10.49 -9.01
N ASN A 36 6.83 9.44 -9.00
CA ASN A 36 5.94 9.13 -7.89
C ASN A 36 6.72 8.70 -6.65
N ARG A 37 6.38 9.31 -5.52
CA ARG A 37 7.03 9.04 -4.23
C ARG A 37 6.35 7.93 -3.43
N SER A 38 5.14 7.56 -3.83
CA SER A 38 4.37 6.49 -3.19
C SER A 38 3.56 5.72 -4.22
N LYS A 39 3.09 4.51 -3.85
CA LYS A 39 2.14 3.77 -4.69
C LYS A 39 0.79 4.47 -4.79
N VAL A 40 0.39 5.22 -3.76
CA VAL A 40 -0.86 6.01 -3.78
C VAL A 40 -0.79 7.10 -4.86
N SER A 41 0.31 7.85 -4.92
CA SER A 41 0.49 8.85 -5.98
C SER A 41 0.64 8.20 -7.35
N TRP A 42 1.35 7.06 -7.42
CA TRP A 42 1.54 6.32 -8.67
C TRP A 42 0.23 5.84 -9.30
N VAL A 43 -0.75 5.39 -8.50
CA VAL A 43 -2.08 5.00 -9.03
C VAL A 43 -2.72 6.11 -9.87
N ASN A 44 -2.50 7.39 -9.56
CA ASN A 44 -3.04 8.50 -10.34
C ASN A 44 -2.33 8.73 -11.68
N ASN A 45 -1.12 8.18 -11.84
CA ASN A 45 -0.24 8.36 -12.99
C ASN A 45 -0.07 7.10 -13.83
N ILE A 46 -0.61 5.95 -13.40
CA ILE A 46 -0.77 4.79 -14.27
C ILE A 46 -1.71 5.21 -15.40
N SER A 47 -1.32 4.94 -16.66
CA SER A 47 -2.15 5.29 -17.81
C SER A 47 -3.44 4.49 -17.79
N ASN A 48 -4.59 5.17 -17.93
CA ASN A 48 -5.90 4.53 -18.06
C ASN A 48 -6.01 3.64 -19.31
N GLU A 49 -5.14 3.86 -20.30
CA GLU A 49 -5.07 3.06 -21.53
C GLU A 49 -4.23 1.78 -21.34
N MET A 50 -3.53 1.63 -20.21
CA MET A 50 -2.74 0.45 -19.92
C MET A 50 -3.67 -0.74 -19.64
N PRO A 51 -3.65 -1.82 -20.45
CA PRO A 51 -4.56 -2.95 -20.29
C PRO A 51 -4.05 -3.86 -19.16
N LEU A 52 -4.43 -3.55 -17.93
CA LEU A 52 -4.04 -4.33 -16.76
C LEU A 52 -4.92 -5.58 -16.62
N ASP A 53 -4.30 -6.76 -16.64
CA ASP A 53 -4.97 -8.05 -16.39
C ASP A 53 -5.20 -8.31 -14.91
N TYR A 54 -4.35 -7.75 -14.03
CA TYR A 54 -4.46 -7.92 -12.58
C TYR A 54 -3.76 -6.83 -11.76
N ALA A 55 -4.11 -6.76 -10.48
CA ALA A 55 -3.38 -5.98 -9.48
C ALA A 55 -3.17 -6.75 -8.16
N VAL A 56 -2.05 -6.51 -7.50
CA VAL A 56 -1.70 -7.12 -6.20
C VAL A 56 -1.73 -6.07 -5.10
N PHE A 57 -2.39 -6.35 -3.99
CA PHE A 57 -2.50 -5.49 -2.81
C PHE A 57 -2.04 -6.23 -1.56
N GLY A 58 -1.61 -5.48 -0.54
CA GLY A 58 -1.05 -6.07 0.66
C GLY A 58 -0.08 -5.16 1.40
N SER A 59 0.60 -5.74 2.38
CA SER A 59 1.64 -5.09 3.18
C SER A 59 3.01 -5.09 2.48
N SER A 60 4.08 -4.82 3.23
CA SER A 60 5.46 -4.98 2.77
C SER A 60 5.73 -6.37 2.17
N ARG A 61 5.10 -7.42 2.70
CA ARG A 61 5.35 -8.79 2.25
C ARG A 61 4.94 -8.98 0.79
N ALA A 62 3.75 -8.54 0.39
CA ALA A 62 3.42 -8.54 -1.04
C ALA A 62 4.28 -7.55 -1.85
N ALA A 63 4.60 -6.37 -1.28
CA ALA A 63 5.40 -5.35 -1.97
C ALA A 63 6.81 -5.82 -2.36
N PHE A 64 7.41 -6.67 -1.53
CA PHE A 64 8.76 -7.21 -1.71
C PHE A 64 8.81 -8.63 -2.27
N HIS A 65 7.70 -9.38 -2.26
CA HIS A 65 7.73 -10.80 -2.64
C HIS A 65 7.21 -11.08 -4.06
N ILE A 66 6.30 -10.26 -4.59
CA ILE A 66 5.67 -10.51 -5.90
C ILE A 66 6.20 -9.56 -6.96
N ASN A 67 6.80 -10.10 -8.01
CA ASN A 67 7.37 -9.34 -9.12
C ASN A 67 6.48 -9.42 -10.40
N PRO A 68 5.70 -8.37 -10.73
CA PRO A 68 4.82 -8.42 -11.89
C PRO A 68 5.54 -8.50 -13.24
N LYS A 69 6.78 -8.01 -13.33
CA LYS A 69 7.58 -8.15 -14.55
C LYS A 69 7.88 -9.62 -14.87
N GLN A 70 8.16 -10.40 -13.85
CA GLN A 70 8.41 -11.83 -14.00
C GLN A 70 7.14 -12.55 -14.45
N ILE A 71 5.99 -12.23 -13.86
CA ILE A 71 4.70 -12.77 -14.29
C ILE A 71 4.42 -12.40 -15.76
N LEU A 72 4.63 -11.13 -16.15
CA LEU A 72 4.47 -10.69 -17.54
C LEU A 72 5.35 -11.50 -18.50
N GLN A 73 6.61 -11.74 -18.14
CA GLN A 73 7.56 -12.49 -18.97
C GLN A 73 7.15 -13.96 -19.16
N THR A 74 6.53 -14.59 -18.16
CA THR A 74 6.14 -16.01 -18.22
C THR A 74 4.73 -16.21 -18.78
N THR A 75 3.76 -15.37 -18.37
CA THR A 75 2.34 -15.61 -18.62
C THR A 75 1.75 -14.66 -19.66
N ASN A 76 2.54 -13.68 -20.13
CA ASN A 76 2.08 -12.58 -20.99
C ASN A 76 0.89 -11.79 -20.41
N GLN A 77 0.73 -11.78 -19.08
CA GLN A 77 -0.32 -11.04 -18.39
C GLN A 77 0.28 -9.85 -17.66
N LEU A 78 -0.18 -8.65 -18.00
CA LEU A 78 0.31 -7.39 -17.46
C LEU A 78 -0.42 -7.08 -16.15
N GLY A 79 0.33 -6.74 -15.12
CA GLY A 79 -0.26 -6.31 -13.86
C GLY A 79 0.67 -5.43 -13.06
N VAL A 80 0.13 -4.90 -11.96
CA VAL A 80 0.85 -4.01 -11.06
C VAL A 80 0.82 -4.52 -9.63
N ASN A 81 1.91 -4.30 -8.91
CA ASN A 81 1.98 -4.54 -7.48
C ASN A 81 1.75 -3.22 -6.74
N LEU A 82 0.59 -3.06 -6.12
CA LEU A 82 0.17 -1.90 -5.35
C LEU A 82 0.28 -2.11 -3.83
N ALA A 83 0.77 -3.27 -3.39
CA ALA A 83 1.05 -3.54 -1.98
C ALA A 83 2.15 -2.62 -1.44
N TYR A 84 2.08 -2.19 -0.19
CA TYR A 84 3.08 -1.25 0.33
C TYR A 84 3.32 -1.42 1.84
N PRO A 85 4.47 -0.95 2.35
CA PRO A 85 4.86 -1.23 3.73
C PRO A 85 3.82 -0.82 4.77
N ALA A 86 3.69 -1.67 5.79
CA ALA A 86 2.81 -1.51 6.95
C ALA A 86 1.30 -1.45 6.67
N ALA A 87 0.85 -1.55 5.42
CA ALA A 87 -0.57 -1.50 5.09
C ALA A 87 -1.37 -2.60 5.81
N THR A 88 -2.39 -2.19 6.56
CA THR A 88 -3.40 -3.08 7.14
C THR A 88 -4.57 -3.25 6.18
N ASN A 89 -5.59 -4.00 6.59
CA ASN A 89 -6.78 -4.22 5.77
C ASN A 89 -7.53 -2.93 5.44
N LEU A 90 -7.46 -1.89 6.30
CA LEU A 90 -8.06 -0.58 6.01
C LEU A 90 -7.33 0.13 4.86
N GLU A 91 -6.01 0.20 4.92
CA GLU A 91 -5.19 0.81 3.87
C GLU A 91 -5.29 0.05 2.55
N ILE A 92 -5.31 -1.28 2.62
CA ILE A 92 -5.54 -2.15 1.46
C ILE A 92 -6.89 -1.81 0.82
N LYS A 93 -7.95 -1.67 1.61
CA LYS A 93 -9.27 -1.25 1.12
C LYS A 93 -9.20 0.11 0.43
N LEU A 94 -8.56 1.11 1.04
CA LEU A 94 -8.41 2.43 0.43
C LEU A 94 -7.69 2.33 -0.92
N MET A 95 -6.62 1.54 -1.01
CA MET A 95 -5.86 1.33 -2.24
C MET A 95 -6.70 0.65 -3.33
N VAL A 96 -7.45 -0.41 -2.98
CA VAL A 96 -8.35 -1.11 -3.90
C VAL A 96 -9.43 -0.15 -4.42
N GLN A 97 -10.09 0.58 -3.52
CA GLN A 97 -11.11 1.57 -3.87
C GLN A 97 -10.55 2.69 -4.75
N HIS A 98 -9.32 3.13 -4.50
CA HIS A 98 -8.68 4.19 -5.28
C HIS A 98 -8.33 3.72 -6.69
N PHE A 99 -7.72 2.53 -6.80
CA PHE A 99 -7.27 1.95 -8.06
C PHE A 99 -8.44 1.62 -9.00
N LEU A 100 -9.47 0.94 -8.49
CA LEU A 100 -10.60 0.48 -9.31
C LEU A 100 -11.51 1.60 -9.83
N LYS A 101 -11.31 2.84 -9.38
CA LYS A 101 -12.04 4.01 -9.93
C LYS A 101 -11.59 4.37 -11.34
N THR A 102 -10.34 4.10 -11.68
CA THR A 102 -9.73 4.53 -12.95
C THR A 102 -9.16 3.36 -13.75
N HIS A 103 -8.95 2.20 -13.13
CA HIS A 103 -8.32 1.05 -13.76
C HIS A 103 -9.22 -0.19 -13.70
N PRO A 104 -9.90 -0.54 -14.81
CA PRO A 104 -10.63 -1.80 -14.89
C PRO A 104 -9.65 -2.98 -14.89
N VAL A 105 -9.88 -3.97 -14.03
CA VAL A 105 -9.14 -5.23 -14.01
C VAL A 105 -10.10 -6.38 -13.75
N LYS A 106 -9.82 -7.58 -14.30
CA LYS A 106 -10.68 -8.75 -14.11
C LYS A 106 -10.40 -9.52 -12.81
N ARG A 107 -9.21 -9.35 -12.24
CA ARG A 107 -8.81 -10.06 -11.02
C ARG A 107 -7.86 -9.24 -10.16
N ILE A 108 -7.97 -9.42 -8.86
CA ILE A 108 -7.06 -8.83 -7.87
C ILE A 108 -6.60 -9.89 -6.88
N PHE A 109 -5.40 -9.70 -6.34
CA PHE A 109 -4.80 -10.57 -5.34
C PHE A 109 -4.50 -9.78 -4.08
N ILE A 110 -5.00 -10.23 -2.93
CA ILE A 110 -4.89 -9.54 -1.66
C ILE A 110 -4.10 -10.41 -0.69
N GLN A 111 -2.94 -9.90 -0.30
CA GLN A 111 -2.14 -10.53 0.73
C GLN A 111 -2.74 -10.25 2.12
N VAL A 112 -2.99 -11.31 2.87
CA VAL A 112 -3.46 -11.30 4.28
C VAL A 112 -2.50 -12.11 5.16
N ASP A 113 -2.51 -11.89 6.48
CA ASP A 113 -1.63 -12.59 7.45
C ASP A 113 -2.00 -12.35 8.92
N LYS A 114 -1.00 -12.35 9.81
CA LYS A 114 -1.09 -12.01 11.24
C LYS A 114 -1.84 -10.70 11.53
N LEU A 115 -1.91 -9.78 10.57
CA LEU A 115 -2.67 -8.52 10.67
C LEU A 115 -4.15 -8.68 10.27
N TYR A 116 -4.63 -9.90 10.03
CA TYR A 116 -6.02 -10.16 9.63
C TYR A 116 -7.06 -9.59 10.60
N ASN A 117 -6.82 -9.67 11.92
CA ASN A 117 -7.73 -9.08 12.90
C ASN A 117 -7.51 -7.58 13.13
N THR A 118 -6.54 -6.96 12.45
CA THR A 118 -6.31 -5.51 12.54
C THR A 118 -7.29 -4.78 11.62
N GLU A 119 -8.15 -3.96 12.22
CA GLU A 119 -9.12 -3.09 11.54
C GLU A 119 -8.75 -1.60 11.72
N THR A 120 -7.63 -1.31 12.36
CA THR A 120 -7.18 0.05 12.63
C THR A 120 -6.17 0.56 11.62
N ILE A 121 -6.14 1.88 11.43
CA ILE A 121 -5.15 2.58 10.62
C ILE A 121 -3.73 2.28 11.12
N ASP A 122 -2.81 2.04 10.18
CA ASP A 122 -1.37 2.07 10.48
C ASP A 122 -0.79 3.49 10.28
N PRO A 123 -0.08 4.05 11.29
CA PRO A 123 0.45 5.43 11.22
C PRO A 123 1.42 5.67 10.06
N ILE A 124 2.15 4.65 9.62
CA ILE A 124 3.10 4.76 8.51
C ILE A 124 2.33 4.65 7.19
N ALA A 125 1.50 3.62 7.06
CA ALA A 125 0.80 3.30 5.81
C ALA A 125 -0.28 4.33 5.42
N ILE A 126 -0.79 5.10 6.38
CA ILE A 126 -1.75 6.18 6.08
C ILE A 126 -1.08 7.46 5.57
N THR A 127 0.21 7.66 5.84
CA THR A 127 0.92 8.90 5.51
C THR A 127 0.83 9.26 4.01
N PRO A 128 1.04 8.33 3.05
CA PRO A 128 0.89 8.63 1.63
C PRO A 128 -0.51 9.10 1.18
N TRP A 129 -1.54 8.87 2.00
CA TRP A 129 -2.91 9.31 1.72
C TRP A 129 -3.18 10.76 2.14
N MET A 130 -2.29 11.37 2.94
CA MET A 130 -2.51 12.72 3.46
C MET A 130 -2.70 13.79 2.36
N PRO A 131 -1.94 13.81 1.25
CA PRO A 131 -2.23 14.73 0.14
C PRO A 131 -3.65 14.59 -0.42
N TYR A 132 -4.26 13.41 -0.26
CA TYR A 132 -5.59 13.04 -0.78
C TYR A 132 -6.69 13.07 0.29
N ILE A 133 -6.39 13.55 1.51
CA ILE A 133 -7.36 13.56 2.62
C ILE A 133 -8.60 14.41 2.35
N ARG A 134 -8.56 15.34 1.37
CA ARG A 134 -9.72 16.13 0.97
C ARG A 134 -10.73 15.32 0.15
N THR A 135 -10.34 14.17 -0.39
CA THR A 135 -11.23 13.27 -1.12
C THR A 135 -12.17 12.57 -0.15
N ASP A 136 -13.48 12.62 -0.41
CA ASP A 136 -14.49 12.26 0.60
C ASP A 136 -14.38 10.83 1.12
N TYR A 137 -14.14 9.84 0.26
CA TYR A 137 -13.99 8.45 0.72
C TYR A 137 -12.74 8.26 1.59
N VAL A 138 -11.63 8.94 1.27
CA VAL A 138 -10.39 8.90 2.07
C VAL A 138 -10.65 9.55 3.43
N TYR A 139 -11.25 10.75 3.45
CA TYR A 139 -11.60 11.44 4.68
C TYR A 139 -12.55 10.63 5.56
N ASN A 140 -13.56 10.01 4.95
CA ASN A 140 -14.60 9.29 5.66
C ASN A 140 -14.08 8.02 6.35
N GLU A 141 -13.02 7.40 5.82
CA GLU A 141 -12.35 6.30 6.52
C GLU A 141 -11.43 6.82 7.64
N ILE A 142 -10.62 7.84 7.35
CA ILE A 142 -9.66 8.37 8.33
C ILE A 142 -10.39 8.96 9.55
N LYS A 143 -11.47 9.71 9.35
CA LYS A 143 -12.23 10.36 10.44
C LYS A 143 -12.85 9.38 11.43
N LYS A 144 -13.06 8.10 11.04
CA LYS A 144 -13.62 7.08 11.95
C LYS A 144 -12.65 6.71 13.07
N GLN A 145 -11.35 6.94 12.89
CA GLN A 145 -10.31 6.44 13.78
C GLN A 145 -9.31 7.50 14.23
N ASP A 146 -9.23 8.63 13.53
CA ASP A 146 -8.29 9.71 13.81
C ASP A 146 -9.02 10.98 14.27
N ALA A 147 -8.89 11.30 15.56
CA ALA A 147 -9.49 12.50 16.15
C ALA A 147 -8.99 13.81 15.52
N LEU A 148 -7.81 13.80 14.88
CA LEU A 148 -7.24 14.98 14.22
C LEU A 148 -7.59 15.07 12.74
N ALA A 149 -8.41 14.15 12.20
CA ALA A 149 -8.77 14.12 10.77
C ALA A 149 -9.34 15.46 10.28
N PHE A 150 -10.18 16.11 11.11
CA PHE A 150 -10.75 17.42 10.79
C PHE A 150 -9.66 18.46 10.52
N PHE A 151 -8.68 18.58 11.42
CA PHE A 151 -7.57 19.52 11.26
C PHE A 151 -6.70 19.16 10.06
N LYS A 152 -6.43 17.87 9.81
CA LYS A 152 -5.65 17.41 8.65
C LYS A 152 -6.31 17.78 7.32
N LYS A 153 -7.66 17.79 7.26
CA LYS A 153 -8.44 18.18 6.07
C LYS A 153 -8.54 19.70 5.89
N TYR A 154 -8.87 20.42 6.96
CA TYR A 154 -9.32 21.82 6.89
C TYR A 154 -8.29 22.86 7.32
N LEU A 155 -7.35 22.53 8.22
CA LEU A 155 -6.29 23.47 8.62
C LEU A 155 -5.17 23.47 7.56
N PRO A 156 -4.91 24.60 6.86
CA PRO A 156 -3.92 24.62 5.77
C PRO A 156 -2.54 24.18 6.24
N PHE A 157 -1.90 23.33 5.43
CA PHE A 157 -0.53 22.84 5.60
C PHE A 157 -0.29 21.98 6.86
N TYR A 158 -1.25 21.87 7.77
CA TYR A 158 -1.13 21.15 9.04
C TYR A 158 -0.68 19.69 8.87
N ARG A 159 -1.27 18.98 7.89
CA ARG A 159 -0.87 17.59 7.59
C ARG A 159 0.58 17.49 7.12
N TYR A 160 1.09 18.45 6.35
CA TYR A 160 2.48 18.41 5.91
C TYR A 160 3.45 18.72 7.05
N MET A 161 3.07 19.60 7.97
CA MET A 161 3.84 19.83 9.19
C MET A 161 3.89 18.59 10.09
N LEU A 162 2.76 17.91 10.27
CA LEU A 162 2.68 16.71 11.11
C LEU A 162 3.51 15.55 10.54
N TYR A 163 3.54 15.42 9.21
CA TYR A 163 4.22 14.34 8.50
C TYR A 163 5.50 14.79 7.78
N ASP A 164 6.16 15.86 8.23
CA ASP A 164 7.29 16.49 7.54
C ASP A 164 8.43 15.49 7.21
N SER A 165 8.70 14.55 8.12
CA SER A 165 9.73 13.52 7.90
C SER A 165 9.46 12.60 6.69
N LYS A 166 8.22 12.53 6.21
CA LYS A 166 7.78 11.67 5.09
C LYS A 166 7.16 12.44 3.93
N LEU A 167 6.64 13.64 4.17
CA LEU A 167 5.97 14.49 3.18
C LEU A 167 6.57 15.89 3.06
N GLY A 168 7.67 16.18 3.76
CA GLY A 168 8.34 17.46 3.75
C GLY A 168 9.09 17.76 2.45
N PHE A 169 9.79 18.90 2.45
CA PHE A 169 10.45 19.46 1.26
C PHE A 169 11.45 18.50 0.59
N ARG A 170 12.18 17.70 1.37
CA ARG A 170 13.14 16.73 0.83
C ARG A 170 12.45 15.67 -0.02
N GLU A 171 11.36 15.07 0.47
CA GLU A 171 10.63 14.05 -0.29
C GLU A 171 9.90 14.65 -1.49
N LEU A 172 9.35 15.86 -1.33
CA LEU A 172 8.74 16.62 -2.40
C LEU A 172 9.71 16.89 -3.56
N SER A 173 10.91 17.40 -3.26
CA SER A 173 11.92 17.74 -4.28
C SER A 173 12.46 16.50 -5.00
N MET A 174 12.60 15.38 -4.30
CA MET A 174 12.98 14.11 -4.95
C MET A 174 11.95 13.63 -5.99
N GLY A 175 10.69 14.06 -5.91
CA GLY A 175 9.64 13.75 -6.91
C GLY A 175 9.87 14.39 -8.28
N PHE A 176 10.87 15.26 -8.41
CA PHE A 176 11.22 15.94 -9.67
C PHE A 176 12.65 15.67 -10.11
N VAL A 177 13.52 15.22 -9.20
CA VAL A 177 14.95 15.02 -9.47
C VAL A 177 15.29 13.56 -9.76
N LYS A 178 14.64 12.59 -9.10
CA LYS A 178 15.09 11.20 -9.11
C LYS A 178 13.97 10.23 -9.42
N ASN A 179 14.19 9.42 -10.45
CA ASN A 179 13.26 8.34 -10.80
C ASN A 179 13.10 7.33 -9.65
N ASN A 180 11.91 6.76 -9.55
CA ASN A 180 11.58 5.72 -8.59
C ASN A 180 11.61 4.35 -9.28
N LYS A 181 12.52 3.48 -8.83
CA LYS A 181 12.63 2.08 -9.31
C LYS A 181 11.32 1.30 -9.20
N MET A 182 10.42 1.72 -8.32
CA MET A 182 9.11 1.12 -8.13
C MET A 182 8.28 1.16 -9.41
N GLU A 183 8.21 2.31 -10.11
CA GLU A 183 7.42 2.44 -11.34
C GLU A 183 8.03 1.60 -12.47
N GLU A 184 9.36 1.68 -12.62
CA GLU A 184 10.10 0.90 -13.59
C GLU A 184 9.82 -0.60 -13.42
N ASN A 185 9.62 -1.09 -12.18
CA ASN A 185 9.40 -2.50 -11.86
C ASN A 185 7.92 -2.86 -11.61
N LEU A 186 6.98 -2.11 -12.18
CA LEU A 186 5.55 -2.36 -12.06
C LEU A 186 5.10 -2.49 -10.58
N GLY A 187 5.72 -1.71 -9.71
CA GLY A 187 5.44 -1.66 -8.28
C GLY A 187 6.29 -2.59 -7.41
N PHE A 188 7.05 -3.52 -8.00
CA PHE A 188 7.92 -4.39 -7.21
C PHE A 188 9.08 -3.61 -6.60
N LEU A 189 9.24 -3.69 -5.28
CA LEU A 189 10.31 -2.96 -4.58
C LEU A 189 11.61 -3.76 -4.56
N GLY A 190 11.53 -5.07 -4.29
CA GLY A 190 12.67 -5.96 -4.08
C GLY A 190 13.55 -5.54 -2.89
N ILE A 191 14.18 -6.52 -2.23
CA ILE A 191 15.16 -6.24 -1.18
C ILE A 191 16.37 -7.15 -1.32
N ASN A 192 17.55 -6.55 -1.20
CA ASN A 192 18.82 -7.27 -1.18
C ASN A 192 19.20 -7.60 0.26
N GLY A 193 19.98 -8.65 0.43
CA GLY A 193 20.46 -9.09 1.73
C GLY A 193 20.12 -10.55 1.96
N THR A 194 20.77 -11.11 2.97
CA THR A 194 20.52 -12.48 3.41
C THR A 194 20.52 -12.48 4.92
N MET A 195 19.53 -13.14 5.49
CA MET A 195 19.41 -13.33 6.92
C MET A 195 20.62 -14.12 7.42
N LYS A 196 21.32 -13.56 8.42
CA LYS A 196 22.59 -14.12 8.90
C LYS A 196 22.44 -15.16 10.00
N LYS A 197 21.30 -15.18 10.67
CA LYS A 197 20.99 -16.07 11.79
C LYS A 197 19.54 -16.50 11.67
N GLU A 198 19.29 -17.76 12.01
CA GLU A 198 17.93 -18.23 12.19
C GLU A 198 17.29 -17.44 13.33
N ASP A 199 16.14 -16.85 13.07
CA ASP A 199 15.33 -16.16 14.07
C ASP A 199 13.92 -16.71 13.95
N THR A 200 13.33 -17.06 15.09
CA THR A 200 12.00 -17.65 15.15
C THR A 200 11.02 -16.58 15.59
N PHE A 201 10.05 -16.27 14.75
CA PHE A 201 9.00 -15.31 15.07
C PHE A 201 7.69 -16.05 15.37
N ARG A 202 7.24 -15.97 16.63
CA ARG A 202 5.94 -16.49 17.01
C ARG A 202 4.84 -15.54 16.60
N ILE A 203 3.90 -16.04 15.81
CA ILE A 203 2.73 -15.26 15.40
C ILE A 203 1.59 -15.50 16.39
N LYS A 204 1.00 -14.42 16.90
CA LYS A 204 -0.19 -14.51 17.74
C LYS A 204 -1.32 -15.19 16.95
N ALA A 205 -2.01 -16.12 17.60
CA ALA A 205 -3.18 -16.77 17.03
C ALA A 205 -4.25 -15.74 16.62
N LEU A 206 -4.86 -15.97 15.46
CA LEU A 206 -5.96 -15.17 14.97
C LEU A 206 -7.23 -15.49 15.76
N VAL A 207 -8.02 -14.46 16.00
CA VAL A 207 -9.41 -14.61 16.46
C VAL A 207 -10.26 -14.96 15.24
N ASN A 208 -11.09 -16.00 15.36
CA ASN A 208 -12.03 -16.38 14.31
C ASN A 208 -13.18 -15.36 14.22
N LYS A 209 -12.91 -14.24 13.54
CA LYS A 209 -13.83 -13.13 13.30
C LYS A 209 -13.55 -12.57 11.91
N LYS A 210 -14.60 -12.37 11.13
CA LYS A 210 -14.52 -11.67 9.84
C LYS A 210 -13.94 -10.25 10.01
N ASN A 211 -13.04 -9.87 9.10
CA ASN A 211 -12.51 -8.51 9.02
C ASN A 211 -13.43 -7.62 8.16
N ILE A 212 -13.93 -6.51 8.71
CA ILE A 212 -14.90 -5.64 8.03
C ILE A 212 -14.36 -5.04 6.71
N HIS A 213 -13.09 -4.68 6.64
CA HIS A 213 -12.51 -4.06 5.45
C HIS A 213 -12.33 -5.04 4.31
N LEU A 214 -12.02 -6.31 4.62
CA LEU A 214 -11.93 -7.35 3.59
C LEU A 214 -13.32 -7.71 3.04
N LEU A 215 -14.37 -7.64 3.87
CA LEU A 215 -15.76 -7.78 3.41
C LEU A 215 -16.15 -6.65 2.46
N GLU A 216 -15.83 -5.40 2.81
CA GLU A 216 -16.07 -4.23 1.93
C GLU A 216 -15.34 -4.38 0.58
N ILE A 217 -14.11 -4.92 0.57
CA ILE A 217 -13.38 -5.22 -0.68
C ILE A 217 -14.11 -6.29 -1.50
N LEU A 218 -14.55 -7.37 -0.87
CA LEU A 218 -15.33 -8.42 -1.55
C LEU A 218 -16.61 -7.87 -2.18
N GLU A 219 -17.31 -6.95 -1.51
CA GLU A 219 -18.49 -6.29 -2.05
C GLU A 219 -18.16 -5.42 -3.27
N ILE A 220 -17.05 -4.65 -3.21
CA ILE A 220 -16.56 -3.88 -4.36
C ILE A 220 -16.25 -4.82 -5.52
N CYS A 221 -15.54 -5.92 -5.28
CA CYS A 221 -15.21 -6.89 -6.31
C CYS A 221 -16.47 -7.52 -6.93
N LYS A 222 -17.43 -7.95 -6.10
CA LYS A 222 -18.70 -8.52 -6.56
C LYS A 222 -19.49 -7.53 -7.43
N LYS A 223 -19.57 -6.27 -7.02
CA LYS A 223 -20.29 -5.21 -7.77
C LYS A 223 -19.68 -4.94 -9.15
N ASN A 224 -18.36 -5.11 -9.29
CA ASN A 224 -17.62 -4.82 -10.51
C ASN A 224 -17.22 -6.10 -11.28
N GLU A 225 -17.76 -7.26 -10.91
CA GLU A 225 -17.47 -8.57 -11.53
C GLU A 225 -15.96 -8.92 -11.52
N ILE A 226 -15.26 -8.52 -10.47
CA ILE A 226 -13.81 -8.74 -10.30
C ILE A 226 -13.60 -10.01 -9.49
N SER A 227 -12.75 -10.90 -9.99
CA SER A 227 -12.32 -12.07 -9.23
C SER A 227 -11.35 -11.66 -8.12
N CYS A 228 -11.73 -11.89 -6.86
CA CYS A 228 -10.90 -11.57 -5.70
C CYS A 228 -10.26 -12.84 -5.14
N TYR A 229 -8.93 -12.84 -5.04
CA TYR A 229 -8.14 -13.94 -4.49
C TYR A 229 -7.37 -13.47 -3.26
N PHE A 230 -7.30 -14.32 -2.24
CA PHE A 230 -6.55 -14.03 -1.03
C PHE A 230 -5.35 -14.97 -0.92
N PHE A 231 -4.26 -14.49 -0.33
CA PHE A 231 -3.12 -15.34 -0.06
C PHE A 231 -2.32 -14.89 1.15
N THR A 232 -1.62 -15.84 1.78
CA THR A 232 -0.57 -15.51 2.75
C THR A 232 0.79 -15.72 2.09
N ALA A 233 1.61 -14.68 2.04
CA ALA A 233 2.97 -14.77 1.53
C ALA A 233 3.91 -15.54 2.49
N PRO A 234 5.04 -16.10 2.00
CA PRO A 234 5.94 -16.91 2.81
C PRO A 234 6.49 -16.19 4.03
N TYR A 235 6.73 -16.96 5.08
CA TYR A 235 7.52 -16.61 6.26
C TYR A 235 8.66 -17.60 6.40
N TYR A 236 9.77 -17.18 6.99
CA TYR A 236 10.80 -18.13 7.39
C TYR A 236 10.35 -18.87 8.65
N GLN A 237 10.35 -20.22 8.60
CA GLN A 237 10.10 -21.11 9.74
C GLN A 237 8.95 -20.66 10.67
N THR A 238 7.75 -20.51 10.09
CA THR A 238 6.59 -19.99 10.81
C THR A 238 5.72 -21.05 11.49
N ASP A 239 5.20 -20.71 12.67
CA ASP A 239 4.15 -21.44 13.38
C ASP A 239 2.73 -20.91 13.06
N PHE A 240 2.60 -19.98 12.11
CA PHE A 240 1.35 -19.32 11.81
C PHE A 240 0.24 -20.29 11.41
N ASN A 241 -0.84 -20.31 12.18
CA ASN A 241 -2.05 -21.04 11.85
C ASN A 241 -2.96 -20.17 10.96
N THR A 242 -3.18 -20.62 9.71
CA THR A 242 -3.98 -19.94 8.70
C THR A 242 -5.41 -20.48 8.56
N GLU A 243 -5.85 -21.41 9.41
CA GLU A 243 -7.20 -22.00 9.38
C GLU A 243 -8.29 -20.94 9.42
N VAL A 244 -8.16 -19.94 10.31
CA VAL A 244 -9.10 -18.80 10.38
C VAL A 244 -9.19 -18.06 9.05
N LEU A 245 -8.08 -17.90 8.33
CA LEU A 245 -8.07 -17.24 7.02
C LEU A 245 -8.79 -18.10 5.98
N LYS A 246 -8.49 -19.40 5.97
CA LYS A 246 -9.09 -20.37 5.05
C LYS A 246 -10.61 -20.48 5.24
N GLU A 247 -11.09 -20.41 6.47
CA GLU A 247 -12.52 -20.46 6.80
C GLU A 247 -13.27 -19.18 6.39
N ASN A 248 -12.62 -18.02 6.52
CA ASN A 248 -13.30 -16.72 6.37
C ASN A 248 -13.08 -16.03 5.02
N LEU A 249 -12.09 -16.44 4.23
CA LEU A 249 -11.73 -15.78 2.98
C LEU A 249 -11.93 -16.72 1.78
N PRO A 250 -12.74 -16.32 0.79
CA PRO A 250 -12.94 -17.11 -0.42
C PRO A 250 -11.65 -17.15 -1.25
N ASN A 251 -11.46 -18.19 -2.05
CA ASN A 251 -10.31 -18.31 -2.96
C ASN A 251 -8.94 -18.09 -2.29
N TYR A 252 -8.82 -18.47 -1.01
CA TYR A 252 -7.62 -18.30 -0.22
C TYR A 252 -6.59 -19.42 -0.50
N ILE A 253 -5.34 -19.03 -0.76
CA ILE A 253 -4.21 -19.97 -0.85
C ILE A 253 -3.15 -19.61 0.19
N ASP A 254 -2.72 -20.62 0.95
CA ASP A 254 -1.67 -20.47 1.95
C ASP A 254 -0.29 -20.80 1.37
N PHE A 255 0.57 -19.79 1.25
CA PHE A 255 1.99 -19.97 0.91
C PHE A 255 2.92 -19.69 2.10
N SER A 256 2.39 -19.55 3.32
CA SER A 256 3.17 -19.18 4.51
C SER A 256 4.40 -20.06 4.74
N LYS A 257 4.34 -21.34 4.34
CA LYS A 257 5.40 -22.34 4.50
C LYS A 257 6.04 -22.80 3.17
N SER A 258 5.77 -22.13 2.06
CA SER A 258 6.22 -22.58 0.74
C SER A 258 7.71 -22.35 0.45
N ILE A 259 8.37 -21.46 1.20
CA ILE A 259 9.81 -21.20 1.12
C ILE A 259 10.39 -21.26 2.53
N ASN A 260 11.41 -22.11 2.74
CA ASN A 260 12.06 -22.29 4.04
C ASN A 260 13.59 -22.14 4.00
N ASN A 261 14.19 -21.85 2.85
CA ASN A 261 15.64 -21.68 2.75
C ASN A 261 16.04 -20.30 3.27
N ILE A 262 16.84 -20.24 4.36
CA ILE A 262 17.34 -18.99 4.96
C ILE A 262 18.03 -18.07 3.94
N SER A 263 18.71 -18.64 2.92
CA SER A 263 19.41 -17.84 1.90
C SER A 263 18.46 -16.99 1.06
N MET A 264 17.17 -17.31 1.05
CA MET A 264 16.11 -16.64 0.29
C MET A 264 15.37 -15.57 1.10
N PHE A 265 15.74 -15.37 2.36
CA PHE A 265 15.15 -14.37 3.25
C PHE A 265 16.14 -13.25 3.55
N ASN A 266 15.65 -12.01 3.55
CA ASN A 266 16.36 -10.86 4.10
C ASN A 266 16.20 -10.80 5.63
N ASP A 267 14.99 -11.11 6.10
CA ASP A 267 14.63 -11.30 7.49
C ASP A 267 13.50 -12.34 7.58
N TYR A 268 13.02 -12.67 8.79
CA TYR A 268 12.03 -13.73 8.98
C TYR A 268 10.65 -13.47 8.33
N GLN A 269 10.33 -12.23 7.95
CA GLN A 269 9.07 -11.85 7.27
C GLN A 269 9.26 -11.52 5.79
N HIS A 270 10.46 -11.14 5.39
CA HIS A 270 10.73 -10.62 4.05
C HIS A 270 11.71 -11.49 3.26
N LEU A 271 11.25 -11.99 2.11
CA LEU A 271 12.09 -12.61 1.11
C LEU A 271 13.08 -11.58 0.54
N ASN A 272 14.28 -12.04 0.21
CA ASN A 272 15.19 -11.26 -0.63
C ASN A 272 14.86 -11.46 -2.12
N LEU A 273 15.64 -10.87 -3.02
CA LEU A 273 15.41 -11.00 -4.47
C LEU A 273 15.35 -12.46 -4.96
N GLN A 274 16.18 -13.35 -4.42
CA GLN A 274 16.17 -14.77 -4.78
C GLN A 274 14.87 -15.44 -4.32
N GLY A 275 14.47 -15.20 -3.08
CA GLY A 275 13.22 -15.71 -2.53
C GLY A 275 11.99 -15.15 -3.24
N ALA A 276 11.96 -13.85 -3.53
CA ALA A 276 10.88 -13.19 -4.26
C ALA A 276 10.72 -13.77 -5.68
N LYS A 277 11.84 -14.05 -6.36
CA LYS A 277 11.81 -14.76 -7.65
C LYS A 277 11.14 -16.13 -7.50
N ALA A 278 11.62 -16.96 -6.57
CA ALA A 278 11.09 -18.30 -6.35
C ALA A 278 9.61 -18.27 -5.94
N PHE A 279 9.20 -17.31 -5.11
CA PHE A 279 7.81 -17.16 -4.71
C PHE A 279 6.93 -16.70 -5.86
N THR A 280 7.41 -15.79 -6.70
CA THR A 280 6.66 -15.34 -7.88
C THR A 280 6.43 -16.52 -8.85
N ASP A 281 7.40 -17.43 -9.00
CA ASP A 281 7.26 -18.67 -9.78
C ASP A 281 6.17 -19.61 -9.19
N LEU A 282 6.07 -19.72 -7.86
CA LEU A 282 4.99 -20.49 -7.21
C LEU A 282 3.63 -19.80 -7.35
N PHE A 283 3.61 -18.48 -7.22
CA PHE A 283 2.40 -17.67 -7.30
C PHE A 283 1.76 -17.72 -8.69
N GLN A 284 2.56 -17.61 -9.75
CA GLN A 284 2.06 -17.74 -11.13
C GLN A 284 1.53 -19.16 -11.41
N GLY A 285 2.20 -20.21 -10.92
CA GLY A 285 1.73 -21.58 -11.08
C GLY A 285 0.37 -21.83 -10.42
N ALA A 286 0.09 -21.15 -9.31
CA ALA A 286 -1.18 -21.29 -8.61
C ALA A 286 -2.35 -20.53 -9.25
N TYR A 287 -2.09 -19.38 -9.89
CA TYR A 287 -3.14 -18.43 -10.30
C TYR A 287 -3.18 -18.09 -11.80
N PHE A 288 -2.13 -18.41 -12.56
CA PHE A 288 -1.94 -17.96 -13.95
C PHE A 288 -1.70 -19.11 -14.91
N GLU A 289 -1.11 -20.22 -14.44
CA GLU A 289 -1.01 -21.43 -15.26
C GLU A 289 -2.41 -22.03 -15.42
N ASN A 290 -2.82 -22.22 -16.68
CA ASN A 290 -4.12 -22.78 -17.04
C ASN A 290 -4.30 -24.12 -16.31
N LYS A 291 -5.30 -24.18 -15.42
CA LYS A 291 -6.04 -25.43 -15.23
C LYS A 291 -6.75 -25.69 -16.56
N ASN A 292 -6.06 -26.35 -17.48
CA ASN A 292 -6.70 -27.02 -18.60
C ASN A 292 -7.77 -27.98 -18.06
#